data_AF-A0A942FCL9-F1
#
_entry.id   AF-A0A942FCL9-F1
#
_cell.length_a   1.000
_cell.length_b   1.000
_cell.length_c   1.000
_cell.angle_alpha   90.00
_cell.angle_beta   90.00
_cell.angle_gamma   90.00
#
_symmetry.space_group_name_H-M   'P 1'
#
loop_
_entity.id
_entity.type
_entity.pdbx_description
1 polymer ?
#
loop_
_entity_poly.entity_id
_entity_poly.type
_entity_poly.pdbx_seq_one_letter_code
_entity_poly.pdbx_strand_id
1 'polypeptide(L)'
;MKFDRSYFKDTLGWGFLLWLFGYVLGMLLFAFVPTALLGWIITPVATVITIWVLYKKIASPSFGYSLHVAILWTFIAMIMDYLFIVKAFHPEDGYYKADIFIYYGLTFFLPIIVGFLKRNKNK
;
A
#
# COMPACT_ATOMS: atom_id res chain seq x y z
N MET A 1 6.51 -21.93 -5.27
CA MET A 1 7.16 -20.70 -4.75
C MET A 1 7.78 -21.06 -3.41
N LYS A 2 9.04 -20.71 -3.13
CA LYS A 2 9.64 -20.94 -1.80
C LYS A 2 9.36 -19.73 -0.91
N PHE A 3 8.78 -19.99 0.26
CA PHE A 3 8.54 -18.98 1.28
C PHE A 3 9.82 -18.78 2.09
N ASP A 4 10.71 -17.91 1.59
CA ASP A 4 11.98 -17.61 2.24
C ASP A 4 11.94 -16.26 2.97
N ARG A 5 13.05 -15.90 3.62
CA ARG A 5 13.19 -14.63 4.34
C ARG A 5 12.91 -13.41 3.44
N SER A 6 13.27 -13.46 2.16
CA SER A 6 13.01 -12.34 1.24
C SER A 6 11.52 -12.23 0.96
N TYR A 7 10.83 -13.36 0.75
CA TYR A 7 9.38 -13.36 0.55
C TYR A 7 8.63 -12.71 1.71
N PHE A 8 8.94 -13.07 2.96
CA PHE A 8 8.27 -12.47 4.13
C PHE A 8 8.59 -10.99 4.28
N LYS A 9 9.84 -10.60 4.01
CA LYS A 9 10.25 -9.18 4.01
C LYS A 9 9.50 -8.38 2.95
N ASP A 10 9.34 -8.94 1.76
CA ASP A 10 8.74 -8.27 0.60
C ASP A 10 7.21 -8.20 0.70
N THR A 11 6.58 -9.19 1.33
CA THR A 11 5.12 -9.22 1.53
C THR A 11 4.72 -8.53 2.83
N LEU A 12 5.06 -9.10 3.99
CA LEU A 12 4.63 -8.57 5.28
C LEU A 12 5.41 -7.32 5.68
N GLY A 13 6.73 -7.35 5.53
CA GLY A 13 7.61 -6.26 5.96
C GLY A 13 7.31 -4.96 5.21
N TRP A 14 7.49 -4.96 3.89
CA TRP A 14 7.24 -3.77 3.08
C TRP A 14 5.77 -3.35 3.04
N GLY A 15 4.82 -4.29 3.02
CA GLY A 15 3.39 -3.97 3.07
C GLY A 15 3.03 -3.21 4.34
N PHE A 16 3.50 -3.69 5.50
CA PHE A 16 3.29 -3.02 6.77
C PHE A 16 4.02 -1.67 6.85
N LEU A 17 5.28 -1.58 6.40
CA LEU A 17 6.05 -0.33 6.46
C LEU A 17 5.44 0.77 5.58
N LEU A 18 4.94 0.42 4.39
CA LEU A 18 4.27 1.37 3.50
C LEU A 18 2.94 1.85 4.09
N TRP A 19 2.16 0.93 4.67
CA TRP A 19 0.95 1.29 5.40
C TRP A 19 1.27 2.23 6.57
N LEU A 20 2.26 1.88 7.40
CA LEU A 20 2.67 2.66 8.56
C LEU A 20 3.16 4.05 8.15
N PHE A 21 3.89 4.16 7.05
CA PHE A 21 4.30 5.44 6.48
C PHE A 21 3.08 6.31 6.13
N GLY A 22 2.10 5.76 5.41
CA GLY A 22 0.87 6.47 5.05
C GLY A 22 0.07 6.89 6.29
N TYR A 23 -0.05 5.99 7.27
CA TYR A 23 -0.71 6.25 8.54
C TYR A 23 -0.04 7.41 9.30
N VAL A 24 1.28 7.36 9.50
CA VAL A 24 2.03 8.42 10.20
C VAL A 24 1.91 9.75 9.45
N LEU A 25 2.04 9.73 8.12
CA LEU A 25 1.86 10.94 7.31
C LEU A 25 0.46 11.53 7.49
N GLY A 26 -0.57 10.68 7.50
CA GLY A 26 -1.94 11.12 7.74
C GLY A 26 -2.14 11.74 9.13
N MET A 27 -1.58 11.12 10.17
CA MET A 27 -1.62 11.66 11.53
C MET A 27 -0.93 13.03 11.64
N LEU A 28 0.19 13.22 10.96
CA LEU A 28 0.89 14.52 10.94
C LEU A 28 0.09 15.58 10.17
N LEU A 29 -0.52 15.22 9.03
CA LEU A 29 -1.31 16.15 8.21
C LEU A 29 -2.67 16.48 8.80
N PHE A 30 -3.22 15.61 9.65
CA PHE A 30 -4.54 15.77 10.26
C PHE A 30 -4.69 17.12 10.99
N ALA A 31 -3.61 17.63 11.60
CA ALA A 31 -3.61 18.92 12.29
C ALA A 31 -3.69 20.14 11.36
N PHE A 32 -3.40 19.98 10.07
CA PHE A 32 -3.23 21.09 9.13
C PHE A 32 -4.18 21.04 7.93
N VAL A 33 -4.83 19.91 7.68
CA VAL A 33 -5.58 19.64 6.45
C VAL A 33 -6.97 19.10 6.79
N PRO A 34 -8.04 19.59 6.13
CA PRO A 34 -9.38 19.02 6.27
C PRO A 34 -9.41 17.52 5.99
N THR A 35 -10.14 16.76 6.80
CA THR A 35 -10.20 15.29 6.70
C THR A 35 -10.64 14.78 5.33
N ALA A 36 -11.51 15.54 4.63
CA ALA A 36 -11.95 15.25 3.27
C ALA A 36 -10.84 15.34 2.21
N LEU A 37 -9.73 16.01 2.49
CA LEU A 37 -8.59 16.17 1.57
C LEU A 37 -7.39 15.29 1.92
N LEU A 38 -7.37 14.69 3.11
CA LEU A 38 -6.22 13.90 3.59
C LEU A 38 -5.88 12.75 2.64
N GLY A 39 -6.84 11.91 2.29
CA GLY A 39 -6.57 10.77 1.41
C GLY A 39 -6.13 11.20 0.01
N TRP A 40 -6.68 12.30 -0.52
CA TRP A 40 -6.27 12.87 -1.81
C TRP A 40 -4.84 13.41 -1.82
N ILE A 41 -4.32 13.88 -0.68
CA ILE A 41 -2.94 14.37 -0.56
C ILE A 41 -1.96 13.23 -0.27
N ILE A 42 -2.34 12.30 0.62
CA ILE A 42 -1.48 11.18 1.04
C ILE A 42 -1.30 10.20 -0.13
N THR A 43 -2.37 9.89 -0.87
CA THR A 43 -2.37 8.83 -1.89
C THR A 43 -1.32 9.07 -2.99
N PRO A 44 -1.20 10.26 -3.62
CA PRO A 44 -0.16 10.51 -4.61
C PRO A 44 1.26 10.35 -4.05
N VAL A 45 1.53 10.85 -2.85
CA VAL A 45 2.84 10.75 -2.20
C VAL A 45 3.19 9.29 -1.90
N ALA A 46 2.28 8.57 -1.27
CA ALA A 46 2.43 7.15 -0.96
C ALA A 46 2.58 6.31 -2.24
N THR A 47 1.88 6.67 -3.32
CA THR A 47 1.99 5.99 -4.63
C THR A 47 3.39 6.10 -5.22
N VAL A 48 3.97 7.30 -5.23
CA VAL A 48 5.34 7.52 -5.74
C VAL A 48 6.35 6.67 -4.95
N ILE A 49 6.23 6.67 -3.63
CA ILE A 49 7.10 5.87 -2.74
C ILE A 49 6.89 4.37 -2.98
N THR A 50 5.63 3.94 -3.11
CA THR A 50 5.28 2.54 -3.38
C THR A 50 5.89 2.06 -4.70
N ILE A 51 5.76 2.86 -5.76
CA ILE A 51 6.39 2.57 -7.07
C ILE A 51 7.91 2.45 -6.90
N TRP A 52 8.55 3.38 -6.18
CA TRP A 52 9.99 3.31 -5.92
C TRP A 52 10.39 2.02 -5.17
N VAL A 53 9.65 1.63 -4.13
CA VAL A 53 9.88 0.37 -3.39
C VAL A 53 9.74 -0.83 -4.32
N LEU A 54 8.65 -0.92 -5.09
CA LEU A 54 8.41 -2.01 -6.03
C LEU A 54 9.52 -2.13 -7.07
N TYR A 55 10.02 -1.00 -7.59
CA TYR A 55 11.11 -1.02 -8.56
C TYR A 55 12.46 -1.38 -7.94
N LYS A 56 12.83 -0.78 -6.80
CA LYS A 56 14.19 -0.83 -6.25
C LYS A 56 14.41 -1.91 -5.21
N LYS A 57 13.36 -2.36 -4.52
CA LYS A 57 13.48 -3.22 -3.32
C LYS A 57 12.85 -4.59 -3.50
N ILE A 58 11.80 -4.70 -4.32
CA ILE A 58 11.08 -5.96 -4.54
C ILE A 58 11.61 -6.66 -5.79
N ALA A 59 12.02 -7.93 -5.68
CA ALA A 59 12.64 -8.66 -6.80
C ALA A 59 11.65 -9.02 -7.92
N SER A 60 10.40 -9.35 -7.58
CA SER A 60 9.33 -9.77 -8.51
C SER A 60 9.77 -10.83 -9.54
N PRO A 61 10.22 -12.03 -9.12
CA PRO A 61 10.73 -13.06 -10.03
C PRO A 61 9.66 -13.67 -10.95
N SER A 62 8.37 -13.53 -10.63
CA SER A 62 7.27 -14.08 -11.43
C SER A 62 5.97 -13.27 -11.28
N PHE A 63 5.04 -13.50 -12.19
CA PHE A 63 3.69 -12.94 -12.10
C PHE A 63 2.99 -13.39 -10.81
N GLY A 64 3.03 -14.70 -10.52
CA GLY A 64 2.45 -15.26 -9.31
C GLY A 64 3.02 -14.62 -8.03
N TYR A 65 4.33 -14.34 -7.99
CA TYR A 65 4.93 -13.63 -6.86
C TYR A 65 4.34 -12.22 -6.70
N SER A 66 4.24 -11.47 -7.79
CA SER A 66 3.71 -10.09 -7.77
C SER A 66 2.24 -10.05 -7.36
N LEU A 67 1.46 -11.07 -7.76
CA LEU A 67 0.07 -11.24 -7.33
C LEU A 67 -0.06 -11.51 -5.82
N HIS A 68 0.81 -12.34 -5.24
CA HIS A 68 0.80 -12.55 -3.79
C HIS A 68 1.15 -11.27 -3.01
N VAL A 69 2.14 -10.51 -3.50
CA VAL A 69 2.48 -9.20 -2.91
C VAL A 69 1.27 -8.27 -2.94
N ALA A 70 0.61 -8.14 -4.09
CA ALA A 70 -0.61 -7.35 -4.24
C ALA A 70 -1.70 -7.74 -3.23
N ILE A 71 -2.06 -9.03 -3.19
CA ILE A 71 -3.10 -9.53 -2.29
C ILE A 71 -2.75 -9.26 -0.83
N LEU A 72 -1.53 -9.62 -0.41
CA LEU A 72 -1.13 -9.47 1.00
C LEU A 72 -1.02 -8.01 1.41
N TRP A 73 -0.49 -7.14 0.56
CA TRP A 73 -0.42 -5.71 0.87
C TRP A 73 -1.81 -5.09 1.00
N THR A 74 -2.75 -5.41 0.09
CA THR A 74 -4.12 -4.93 0.20
C THR A 74 -4.79 -5.42 1.49
N PHE A 75 -4.60 -6.68 1.87
CA PHE A 75 -5.14 -7.18 3.15
C PHE A 75 -4.53 -6.48 4.36
N ILE A 76 -3.20 -6.27 4.36
CA ILE A 76 -2.53 -5.52 5.43
C ILE A 76 -3.14 -4.13 5.54
N ALA A 77 -3.26 -3.41 4.42
CA ALA A 77 -3.86 -2.08 4.37
C ALA A 77 -5.28 -2.06 4.95
N MET A 78 -6.16 -2.94 4.46
CA MET A 78 -7.56 -2.99 4.91
C MET A 78 -7.70 -3.34 6.39
N ILE A 79 -6.93 -4.32 6.88
CA ILE A 79 -6.99 -4.75 8.28
C ILE A 79 -6.45 -3.64 9.20
N MET A 80 -5.31 -3.06 8.84
CA MET A 80 -4.70 -2.03 9.67
C MET A 80 -5.53 -0.73 9.66
N ASP A 81 -6.08 -0.32 8.52
CA ASP A 81 -7.02 0.82 8.45
C ASP A 81 -8.26 0.58 9.31
N TYR A 82 -8.84 -0.63 9.25
CA TYR A 82 -9.98 -0.98 10.09
C TYR A 82 -9.65 -0.88 11.58
N LEU A 83 -8.52 -1.44 12.01
CA LEU A 83 -8.13 -1.45 13.43
C LEU A 83 -7.73 -0.07 13.94
N PHE A 84 -6.87 0.64 13.21
CA PHE A 84 -6.22 1.86 13.68
C PHE A 84 -6.92 3.14 13.24
N ILE A 85 -7.86 3.07 12.30
CA ILE A 85 -8.60 4.25 11.85
C ILE A 85 -10.08 4.10 12.17
N VAL A 86 -10.73 3.08 11.61
CA VAL A 86 -12.19 2.90 11.78
C VAL A 86 -12.54 2.64 13.24
N LYS A 87 -11.92 1.63 13.85
CA LYS A 87 -12.21 1.22 15.23
C LYS A 87 -11.57 2.14 16.27
N ALA A 88 -10.46 2.80 15.96
CA ALA A 88 -9.80 3.68 16.91
C ALA A 88 -10.50 5.05 16.99
N PHE A 89 -10.84 5.65 15.84
CA PHE A 89 -11.31 7.04 15.78
C PHE A 89 -12.80 7.21 15.49
N HIS A 90 -13.50 6.17 15.03
CA HIS A 90 -14.94 6.23 14.74
C HIS A 90 -15.36 7.49 13.96
N PRO A 91 -14.80 7.73 12.76
CA PRO A 91 -15.05 8.97 12.03
C PRO A 91 -16.54 9.13 11.69
N GLU A 92 -17.12 10.29 12.03
CA GLU A 92 -18.55 10.57 11.90
C GLU A 92 -19.06 10.45 10.45
N ASP A 93 -18.26 10.90 9.48
CA ASP A 93 -18.58 10.82 8.04
C ASP A 93 -18.24 9.46 7.39
N GLY A 94 -17.86 8.48 8.21
CA GLY A 94 -17.31 7.21 7.74
C GLY A 94 -15.89 7.32 7.17
N TYR A 95 -15.21 6.19 7.12
CA TYR A 95 -13.83 6.10 6.60
C TYR A 95 -13.76 5.74 5.12
N TYR A 96 -14.61 4.81 4.66
CA TYR A 96 -14.53 4.24 3.32
C TYR A 96 -15.10 5.18 2.24
N LYS A 97 -14.27 6.12 1.80
CA LYS A 97 -14.56 7.11 0.75
C LYS A 97 -13.81 6.79 -0.55
N ALA A 98 -14.08 7.55 -1.61
CA ALA A 98 -13.56 7.29 -2.95
C ALA A 98 -12.01 7.24 -3.01
N ASP A 99 -11.34 8.14 -2.30
CA ASP A 99 -9.89 8.18 -2.13
C ASP A 99 -9.33 6.90 -1.50
N ILE A 100 -10.00 6.35 -0.49
CA ILE A 100 -9.61 5.07 0.15
C ILE A 100 -9.76 3.89 -0.82
N PHE A 101 -10.83 3.85 -1.62
CA PHE A 101 -10.99 2.81 -2.64
C PHE A 101 -9.93 2.91 -3.74
N ILE A 102 -9.55 4.13 -4.15
CA ILE A 102 -8.44 4.36 -5.08
C ILE A 102 -7.14 3.87 -4.47
N TYR A 103 -6.87 4.18 -3.20
CA TYR A 103 -5.70 3.68 -2.48
C TYR A 103 -5.64 2.15 -2.44
N TYR A 104 -6.73 1.45 -2.11
CA TYR A 104 -6.75 -0.02 -2.15
C TYR A 104 -6.55 -0.57 -3.55
N GLY A 105 -7.16 0.06 -4.55
CA GLY A 105 -6.95 -0.27 -5.96
C GLY A 105 -5.47 -0.14 -6.35
N LEU A 106 -4.82 0.97 -6.00
CA LEU A 106 -3.40 1.19 -6.27
C LEU A 106 -2.53 0.18 -5.53
N THR A 107 -2.83 -0.11 -4.27
CA THR A 107 -2.12 -1.12 -3.46
C THR A 107 -2.17 -2.50 -4.12
N PHE A 108 -3.30 -2.85 -4.74
CA PHE A 108 -3.45 -4.12 -5.45
C PHE A 108 -2.81 -4.12 -6.85
N PHE A 109 -3.06 -3.09 -7.66
CA PHE A 109 -2.66 -3.10 -9.06
C PHE A 109 -1.18 -2.75 -9.26
N LEU A 110 -0.58 -1.89 -8.42
CA LEU A 110 0.81 -1.46 -8.61
C LEU A 110 1.83 -2.62 -8.55
N PRO A 111 1.78 -3.56 -7.58
CA PRO A 111 2.72 -4.68 -7.56
C PRO A 111 2.64 -5.54 -8.82
N ILE A 112 1.43 -5.76 -9.36
CA ILE A 112 1.20 -6.52 -10.58
C ILE A 112 1.77 -5.79 -11.79
N ILE A 113 1.43 -4.51 -11.96
CA ILE A 113 1.87 -3.68 -13.09
C ILE A 113 3.39 -3.56 -13.08
N VAL A 114 4.00 -3.17 -11.95
CA VAL A 114 5.45 -3.00 -11.84
C VAL A 114 6.17 -4.32 -12.01
N GLY A 115 5.66 -5.41 -11.43
CA GLY A 115 6.21 -6.75 -11.61
C GLY A 115 6.23 -7.18 -13.09
N PHE A 116 5.16 -6.89 -13.83
CA PHE A 116 5.09 -7.12 -15.27
C PHE A 116 6.10 -6.26 -16.06
N LEU A 117 6.18 -4.96 -15.76
CA LEU A 117 7.11 -4.03 -16.42
C LEU A 117 8.58 -4.44 -16.22
N LYS A 118 8.95 -4.83 -14.99
CA LYS A 118 10.31 -5.29 -14.68
C LYS A 118 10.68 -6.55 -15.44
N ARG A 119 9.74 -7.48 -15.62
CA ARG A 119 9.96 -8.71 -16.38
C ARG A 119 10.23 -8.43 -17.85
N ASN A 120 9.50 -7.49 -18.46
CA ASN A 120 9.69 -7.15 -19.87
C ASN A 120 11.01 -6.44 -20.14
N LYS A 121 11.58 -5.74 -19.16
CA LYS A 121 12.90 -5.08 -19.29
C LYS A 121 14.08 -6.06 -19.23
N ASN A 122 13.91 -7.21 -18.56
CA ASN A 122 14.95 -8.21 -18.38
C ASN A 122 14.89 -9.37 -19.40
N LYS A 123 13.98 -9.27 -20.37
CA LYS A 123 13.93 -10.13 -21.56
C LYS A 123 14.63 -9.42 -22.71
#